data_AF-A0A532EN64-F1
#
_entry.id   AF-A0A532EN64-F1
#
_cell.length_a   1.000
_cell.length_b   1.000
_cell.length_c   1.000
_cell.angle_alpha   90.00
_cell.angle_beta   90.00
_cell.angle_gamma   90.00
#
_symmetry.space_group_name_H-M   'P 1'
#
loop_
_entity.id
_entity.type
_entity.pdbx_description
1 polymer ?
#
loop_
_entity_poly.entity_id
_entity_poly.type
_entity_poly.pdbx_seq_one_letter_code
_entity_poly.pdbx_strand_id
1 'polypeptide(L)'
;MHSVLQQAYGAEMKAAVERYHADALDQAFTHLERAHILGQSFSVAHARTHWWMLKIGWRRRDFVEISGQLPRILGALLFSRMWVPIGNTGGARVPPFKSMPIPEDLQTLLDKYGRDAKTV
;
A
#
# COMPACT_ATOMS: atom_id res chain seq x y z
N MET A 1 6.36 4.58 12.43
CA MET A 1 5.45 5.40 11.59
C MET A 1 4.99 6.54 12.46
N HIS A 2 5.02 7.78 11.98
CA HIS A 2 4.50 8.92 12.74
C HIS A 2 2.99 8.75 12.99
N SER A 3 2.46 9.29 14.09
CA SER A 3 1.07 9.07 14.52
C SER A 3 0.04 9.52 13.47
N VAL A 4 0.23 10.71 12.88
CA VAL A 4 -0.65 11.24 11.82
C VAL A 4 -0.65 10.32 10.59
N LEU A 5 0.54 9.87 10.16
CA LEU A 5 0.67 8.97 9.02
C LEU A 5 0.05 7.59 9.32
N GLN A 6 0.18 7.12 10.56
CA GLN A 6 -0.43 5.87 11.04
C GLN A 6 -1.96 5.97 11.05
N GLN A 7 -2.53 7.13 11.43
CA GLN A 7 -3.97 7.37 11.38
C GLN A 7 -4.48 7.37 9.93
N ALA A 8 -3.80 8.07 9.02
CA ALA A 8 -4.15 8.09 7.60
C ALA A 8 -4.10 6.68 6.98
N TYR A 9 -3.01 5.95 7.21
CA TYR A 9 -2.90 4.54 6.81
C TYR A 9 -4.03 3.68 7.39
N GLY A 10 -4.33 3.86 8.67
CA GLY A 10 -5.39 3.13 9.35
C GLY A 10 -6.78 3.42 8.78
N ALA A 11 -7.06 4.66 8.40
CA ALA A 11 -8.31 5.06 7.76
C ALA A 11 -8.48 4.40 6.39
N GLU A 12 -7.45 4.43 5.54
CA GLU A 12 -7.46 3.76 4.24
C GLU A 12 -7.62 2.24 4.39
N MET A 13 -6.90 1.62 5.33
CA MET A 13 -7.06 0.19 5.61
C MET A 13 -8.46 -0.15 6.11
N LYS A 14 -9.05 0.67 6.98
CA LYS A 14 -10.42 0.47 7.47
C LYS A 14 -11.43 0.53 6.32
N ALA A 15 -11.35 1.58 5.50
CA ALA A 15 -12.22 1.74 4.34
C ALA A 15 -12.06 0.58 3.35
N ALA A 16 -10.83 0.13 3.08
CA ALA A 16 -10.57 -1.04 2.24
C ALA A 16 -11.28 -2.30 2.75
N VAL A 17 -11.19 -2.57 4.06
CA VAL A 17 -11.82 -3.73 4.69
C VAL A 17 -13.35 -3.65 4.63
N GLU A 18 -13.92 -2.48 4.93
CA GLU A 18 -15.38 -2.27 4.83
C GLU A 18 -15.87 -2.51 3.39
N ARG A 19 -15.18 -1.97 2.38
CA ARG A 19 -15.52 -2.18 0.97
C ARG A 19 -15.31 -3.62 0.51
N TYR A 20 -14.30 -4.31 1.04
CA TYR A 20 -14.08 -5.73 0.77
C TYR A 20 -15.27 -6.57 1.25
N HIS A 21 -15.76 -6.33 2.46
CA HIS A 21 -16.91 -7.04 3.01
C HIS A 21 -18.23 -6.68 2.33
N ALA A 22 -18.34 -5.47 1.77
CA ALA A 22 -19.47 -5.05 0.94
C ALA A 22 -19.38 -5.54 -0.52
N ASP A 23 -18.41 -6.39 -0.87
CA ASP A 23 -18.13 -6.87 -2.24
C ASP A 23 -17.83 -5.75 -3.27
N ALA A 24 -17.58 -4.52 -2.79
CA ALA A 24 -17.17 -3.36 -3.59
C ALA A 24 -15.65 -3.40 -3.85
N LEU A 25 -15.19 -4.45 -4.52
CA LEU A 25 -13.78 -4.81 -4.56
C LEU A 25 -12.89 -3.76 -5.25
N ASP A 26 -13.38 -3.01 -6.25
CA ASP A 26 -12.57 -1.97 -6.91
C ASP A 26 -12.30 -0.81 -5.97
N GLN A 27 -13.33 -0.38 -5.24
CA GLN A 27 -13.18 0.64 -4.20
C GLN A 27 -12.25 0.16 -3.08
N ALA A 28 -12.39 -1.11 -2.68
CA ALA A 28 -11.47 -1.72 -1.71
C ALA A 28 -10.02 -1.66 -2.20
N PHE A 29 -9.78 -1.98 -3.48
CA PHE A 29 -8.44 -1.96 -4.06
C PHE A 29 -7.88 -0.53 -4.11
N THR A 30 -8.66 0.47 -4.52
CA THR A 30 -8.22 1.88 -4.52
C THR A 30 -7.78 2.35 -3.14
N HIS A 31 -8.49 1.98 -2.07
CA HIS A 31 -8.06 2.29 -0.71
C HIS A 31 -6.77 1.55 -0.32
N LEU A 32 -6.57 0.31 -0.78
CA LEU A 32 -5.31 -0.41 -0.58
C LEU A 32 -4.15 0.23 -1.34
N GLU A 33 -4.35 0.76 -2.55
CA GLU A 33 -3.30 1.49 -3.29
C GLU A 33 -2.81 2.70 -2.49
N ARG A 34 -3.73 3.44 -1.90
CA ARG A 34 -3.41 4.60 -1.04
C ARG A 34 -2.73 4.18 0.26
N ALA A 35 -3.24 3.14 0.92
CA ALA A 35 -2.61 2.55 2.10
C ALA A 35 -1.20 2.00 1.78
N HIS A 36 -0.99 1.47 0.58
CA HIS A 36 0.31 0.99 0.12
C HIS A 36 1.30 2.15 0.02
N ILE A 37 0.94 3.24 -0.65
CA ILE A 37 1.79 4.44 -0.78
C ILE A 37 2.17 5.00 0.60
N LEU A 38 1.21 5.15 1.51
CA LEU A 38 1.45 5.62 2.88
C LEU A 38 2.33 4.66 3.71
N GLY A 39 2.16 3.36 3.49
CA GLY A 39 2.83 2.29 4.21
C GLY A 39 4.15 1.84 3.58
N GLN A 40 4.52 2.34 2.39
CA GLN A 40 5.52 1.73 1.51
C GLN A 40 6.90 1.60 2.17
N SER A 41 7.30 2.62 2.94
CA SER A 41 8.56 2.56 3.68
C SER A 41 8.48 1.61 4.90
N PHE A 42 7.32 1.33 5.47
CA PHE A 42 7.17 0.60 6.75
C PHE A 42 6.84 -0.89 6.52
N SER A 43 7.81 -1.79 6.70
CA SER A 43 7.72 -3.22 6.35
C SER A 43 6.41 -3.92 6.78
N VAL A 44 5.97 -3.71 8.02
CA VAL A 44 4.74 -4.34 8.53
C VAL A 44 3.49 -3.77 7.87
N ALA A 45 3.40 -2.44 7.72
CA ALA A 45 2.27 -1.80 7.06
C ALA A 45 2.21 -2.17 5.57
N HIS A 46 3.37 -2.18 4.92
CA HIS A 46 3.53 -2.56 3.53
C HIS A 46 3.11 -4.02 3.27
N ALA A 47 3.64 -4.97 4.04
CA ALA A 47 3.28 -6.38 3.93
C ALA A 47 1.79 -6.62 4.25
N ARG A 48 1.23 -5.92 5.24
CA ARG A 48 -0.20 -5.98 5.56
C ARG A 48 -1.07 -5.53 4.39
N THR A 49 -0.68 -4.47 3.69
CA THR A 49 -1.44 -4.00 2.52
C THR A 49 -1.39 -5.01 1.39
N HIS A 50 -0.21 -5.58 1.09
CA HIS A 50 -0.09 -6.64 0.08
C HIS A 50 -0.89 -7.90 0.43
N TRP A 51 -0.96 -8.27 1.70
CA TRP A 51 -1.81 -9.36 2.15
C TRP A 51 -3.30 -9.12 1.85
N TRP A 52 -3.78 -7.89 2.01
CA TRP A 52 -5.16 -7.54 1.65
C TRP A 52 -5.38 -7.45 0.14
N MET A 53 -4.40 -6.97 -0.64
CA MET A 53 -4.47 -6.99 -2.10
C MET A 53 -4.53 -8.44 -2.61
N LEU A 54 -3.76 -9.35 -2.01
CA LEU A 54 -3.82 -10.79 -2.26
C LEU A 54 -5.23 -11.34 -1.98
N LYS A 55 -5.87 -10.97 -0.86
CA LYS A 55 -7.26 -11.36 -0.57
C LYS A 55 -8.25 -10.88 -1.63
N ILE A 56 -8.05 -9.68 -2.19
CA ILE A 56 -8.86 -9.20 -3.33
C ILE A 56 -8.61 -10.08 -4.55
N GLY A 57 -7.35 -10.41 -4.86
CA GLY A 57 -7.00 -11.35 -5.93
C GLY A 57 -7.73 -12.69 -5.80
N TRP A 58 -7.73 -13.28 -4.61
CA TRP A 58 -8.49 -14.51 -4.31
C TRP A 58 -10.00 -14.34 -4.53
N ARG A 59 -10.58 -13.25 -4.02
CA ARG A 59 -12.02 -12.97 -4.15
C ARG A 59 -12.44 -12.80 -5.61
N ARG A 60 -11.61 -12.17 -6.43
CA ARG A 60 -11.82 -11.97 -7.88
C ARG A 60 -11.43 -13.18 -8.74
N ARG A 61 -10.76 -14.18 -8.16
CA ARG A 61 -10.06 -15.25 -8.91
C ARG A 61 -9.06 -14.69 -9.93
N ASP A 62 -8.39 -13.59 -9.58
CA ASP A 62 -7.39 -12.95 -10.40
C ASP A 62 -6.00 -13.55 -10.13
N PHE A 63 -5.62 -14.50 -10.96
CA PHE A 63 -4.33 -15.21 -10.83
C PHE A 63 -3.11 -14.31 -11.04
N VAL A 64 -3.24 -13.23 -11.83
CA VAL A 64 -2.14 -12.27 -12.02
C VAL A 64 -1.88 -11.54 -10.70
N GLU A 65 -2.94 -11.12 -10.02
CA GLU A 65 -2.83 -10.47 -8.72
C GLU A 65 -2.28 -11.44 -7.65
N ILE A 66 -2.81 -12.67 -7.60
CA ILE A 66 -2.37 -13.68 -6.62
C ILE A 66 -0.87 -13.96 -6.77
N SER A 67 -0.42 -14.29 -7.99
CA SER A 67 0.99 -14.64 -8.25
C SER A 67 1.93 -13.45 -8.05
N GLY A 68 1.50 -12.23 -8.38
CA GLY A 68 2.29 -11.03 -8.20
C GLY A 68 2.45 -10.59 -6.74
N GLN A 69 1.46 -10.86 -5.88
CA GLN A 69 1.50 -10.40 -4.48
C GLN A 69 2.37 -11.27 -3.57
N LEU A 70 2.48 -12.58 -3.81
CA LEU A 70 3.32 -13.47 -3.01
C LEU A 70 4.79 -13.00 -2.90
N PRO A 71 5.52 -12.74 -4.00
CA PRO A 71 6.89 -12.26 -3.91
C PRO A 71 6.97 -10.84 -3.30
N ARG A 72 5.93 -10.01 -3.45
CA ARG A 72 5.87 -8.66 -2.87
C ARG A 72 5.69 -8.67 -1.36
N ILE A 73 4.94 -9.62 -0.81
CA ILE A 73 4.84 -9.79 0.64
C ILE A 73 6.23 -10.13 1.22
N LEU A 74 6.93 -11.08 0.60
CA LEU A 74 8.29 -11.45 1.01
C LEU A 74 9.26 -10.26 0.89
N GLY A 75 9.24 -9.58 -0.26
CA GLY A 75 10.04 -8.39 -0.48
C GLY A 75 9.71 -7.25 0.49
N ALA A 76 8.44 -7.06 0.84
CA ALA A 76 8.03 -6.03 1.79
C ALA A 76 8.56 -6.32 3.21
N LEU A 77 8.59 -7.57 3.64
CA LEU A 77 9.13 -7.93 4.95
C LEU A 77 10.65 -7.74 5.02
N LEU A 78 11.37 -8.11 3.96
CA LEU A 78 12.83 -8.13 3.94
C LEU A 78 13.47 -6.80 3.51
N PHE A 79 12.84 -6.07 2.59
CA PHE A 79 13.49 -5.00 1.83
C PHE A 79 12.75 -3.66 1.85
N SER A 80 11.57 -3.51 2.49
CA SER A 80 10.87 -2.20 2.57
C SER A 80 11.67 -1.09 3.25
N ARG A 81 12.77 -1.45 3.92
CA ARG A 81 13.68 -0.49 4.55
C ARG A 81 14.76 0.02 3.60
N MET A 82 14.93 -0.62 2.45
CA MET A 82 15.83 -0.18 1.39
C MET A 82 15.12 0.76 0.40
N TRP A 83 15.94 1.49 -0.34
CA TRP A 83 15.63 2.55 -1.29
C TRP A 83 14.66 2.09 -2.40
N VAL A 84 13.35 2.10 -2.14
CA VAL A 84 12.30 1.83 -3.13
C VAL A 84 11.57 3.14 -3.45
N PRO A 85 11.39 3.49 -4.74
CA PRO A 85 10.71 4.73 -5.12
C PRO A 85 9.27 4.76 -4.62
N ILE A 86 8.94 5.75 -3.79
CA ILE A 86 7.61 5.94 -3.22
C ILE A 86 6.62 6.30 -4.33
N GLY A 87 5.39 5.80 -4.21
CA GLY A 87 4.27 6.15 -5.10
C GLY A 87 3.75 5.00 -5.95
N ASN A 88 4.44 3.86 -5.96
CA ASN A 88 3.90 2.64 -6.57
C ASN A 88 2.56 2.28 -5.92
N THR A 89 1.56 1.85 -6.68
CA THR A 89 0.25 1.52 -6.11
C THR A 89 0.16 0.09 -5.57
N GLY A 90 1.18 -0.76 -5.79
CA GLY A 90 1.28 -2.08 -5.18
C GLY A 90 0.56 -3.21 -5.92
N GLY A 91 -0.25 -2.92 -6.94
CA GLY A 91 -0.93 -3.95 -7.76
C GLY A 91 0.01 -4.75 -8.66
N ALA A 92 -0.31 -6.02 -8.93
CA ALA A 92 0.59 -6.95 -9.63
C ALA A 92 0.87 -6.58 -11.09
N ARG A 93 -0.03 -5.82 -11.73
CA ARG A 93 0.12 -5.34 -13.12
C ARG A 93 1.03 -4.12 -13.25
N VAL A 94 1.44 -3.51 -12.13
CA VAL A 94 2.37 -2.38 -12.10
C VAL A 94 3.77 -2.93 -11.79
N PRO A 95 4.82 -2.67 -12.57
CA PRO A 95 6.17 -3.13 -12.23
C PRO A 95 6.60 -2.64 -10.83
N PRO A 96 7.30 -3.47 -10.02
CA PRO A 96 7.55 -3.18 -8.61
C PRO A 96 8.45 -1.96 -8.36
N PHE A 97 9.32 -1.61 -9.32
CA PHE A 97 10.21 -0.44 -9.24
C PHE A 97 9.72 0.74 -10.10
N LYS A 98 8.48 0.68 -10.60
CA LYS A 98 7.90 1.80 -11.35
C LYS A 98 7.55 2.93 -10.39
N SER A 99 8.21 4.08 -10.54
CA SER A 99 7.79 5.34 -9.94
C SER A 99 6.47 5.80 -10.54
N MET A 100 5.57 6.29 -9.72
CA MET A 100 4.26 6.79 -10.12
C MET A 100 3.94 8.09 -9.35
N PRO A 101 3.12 8.99 -9.93
CA PRO A 101 2.68 10.19 -9.23
C PRO A 101 1.95 9.82 -7.93
N ILE A 102 2.30 10.52 -6.85
CA ILE A 102 1.65 10.39 -5.55
C ILE A 102 0.45 11.35 -5.52
N PRO A 103 -0.74 10.91 -5.09
CA PRO A 103 -1.86 11.82 -4.85
C PRO A 103 -1.46 12.95 -3.89
N GLU A 104 -1.83 14.19 -4.21
CA GLU A 104 -1.37 15.41 -3.52
C GLU A 104 -1.61 15.38 -2.00
N ASP A 105 -2.75 14.82 -1.60
CA ASP A 105 -3.13 14.65 -0.20
C ASP A 105 -2.19 13.68 0.55
N LEU A 106 -1.74 12.62 -0.11
CA LEU A 106 -0.76 11.68 0.43
C LEU A 106 0.66 12.25 0.41
N GLN A 107 1.03 12.97 -0.64
CA GLN A 107 2.34 13.63 -0.77
C GLN A 107 2.56 14.58 0.40
N THR A 108 1.56 15.42 0.71
CA THR A 108 1.63 16.37 1.83
C THR A 108 1.88 15.66 3.18
N LEU A 109 1.29 14.49 3.39
CA LEU A 109 1.51 13.70 4.60
C LEU A 109 2.90 13.06 4.65
N LEU A 110 3.38 12.54 3.51
CA LEU A 110 4.68 11.91 3.39
C LEU A 110 5.83 12.91 3.54
N ASP A 111 5.68 14.12 3.00
CA ASP A 111 6.70 15.17 3.14
C ASP A 111 6.86 15.63 4.60
N LYS A 112 5.76 15.69 5.35
CA LYS A 112 5.76 16.14 6.75
C LYS A 112 6.05 15.05 7.76
N TYR A 113 5.60 13.82 7.50
CA TYR A 113 5.55 12.74 8.50
C TYR A 113 6.09 11.39 7.99
N GLY A 114 6.54 11.35 6.73
CA GLY A 114 7.20 10.19 6.13
C GLY A 114 8.50 9.85 6.86
N ARG A 115 9.08 8.69 6.53
CA ARG A 115 10.30 8.22 7.19
C ARG A 115 11.47 9.21 7.03
N ASP A 116 11.59 9.80 5.84
CA ASP A 116 12.70 10.69 5.48
C ASP A 116 12.31 12.17 5.57
N ALA A 117 11.14 12.46 6.16
CA ALA A 117 10.72 13.83 6.44
C ALA A 117 11.78 14.48 7.33
N LYS A 118 12.42 15.54 6.84
CA LYS A 118 13.30 16.36 7.66
C LYS A 118 12.42 17.01 8.72
N THR A 119 12.63 16.66 9.98
CA THR A 119 12.03 17.39 11.10
C THR A 119 12.41 18.86 10.90
N VAL A 120 11.41 19.70 10.61
CA VAL A 120 11.59 21.17 10.64
C VAL A 120 11.69 21.59 12.10
#